data_AF-A0A954D1V9-F1
#
_entry.id   AF-A0A954D1V9-F1
#
_cell.length_a   1.000
_cell.length_b   1.000
_cell.length_c   1.000
_cell.angle_alpha   90.00
_cell.angle_beta   90.00
_cell.angle_gamma   90.00
#
_symmetry.space_group_name_H-M   'P 1'
#
loop_
_entity.id
_entity.type
_entity.pdbx_description
1 polymer ?
#
loop_
_entity_poly.entity_id
_entity_poly.type
_entity_poly.pdbx_seq_one_letter_code
_entity_poly.pdbx_strand_id
1 'polypeptide(L)'
;MSYRVELPVFSGPMDLLLHLVKQQEVDIHDVRIATVLDQYLAHLDVLEALDLSDLGDFVVMASTLMEIKSRELLPNEAVEIEEEL
;
A
#
# COMPACT_ATOMS: atom_id res chain seq x y z
N MET A 1 21.02 -19.07 13.71
CA MET A 1 21.40 -18.05 12.70
C MET A 1 20.56 -16.82 12.96
N SER A 2 21.20 -15.72 13.39
CA SER A 2 20.52 -14.46 13.66
C SER A 2 20.30 -13.73 12.33
N TYR A 3 19.06 -13.74 11.82
CA TYR A 3 18.67 -12.85 10.73
C TYR A 3 18.64 -11.43 11.30
N ARG A 4 19.69 -10.65 11.05
CA ARG A 4 19.69 -9.20 11.26
C ARG A 4 18.96 -8.60 10.06
N VAL A 5 17.65 -8.39 10.21
CA VAL A 5 16.86 -7.65 9.24
C VAL A 5 17.10 -6.17 9.53
N GLU A 6 18.01 -5.54 8.79
CA GLU A 6 18.16 -4.08 8.81
C GLU A 6 17.06 -3.52 7.91
N LEU A 7 15.98 -2.99 8.49
CA LEU A 7 15.04 -2.20 7.70
C LEU A 7 15.70 -0.86 7.36
N PRO A 8 15.56 -0.38 6.12
CA PRO A 8 15.87 1.00 5.81
C PRO A 8 15.10 1.92 6.77
N VAL A 9 15.76 2.92 7.35
CA VAL A 9 15.09 3.98 8.10
C VAL A 9 14.37 4.86 7.08
N PHE A 10 13.15 4.49 6.73
CA PHE A 10 12.33 5.25 5.79
C PHE A 10 11.94 6.58 6.43
N SER A 11 11.98 7.66 5.65
CA SER A 11 11.61 9.00 6.13
C SER A 11 10.09 9.24 6.17
N GLY A 12 9.29 8.21 5.89
CA GLY A 12 7.84 8.27 5.87
C GLY A 12 7.20 7.23 4.94
N PRO A 13 5.86 7.22 4.84
CA PRO A 13 5.13 6.21 4.08
C PRO A 13 5.37 6.27 2.56
N MET A 14 5.58 7.47 2.01
CA MET A 14 5.85 7.65 0.58
C MET A 14 7.21 7.08 0.14
N ASP A 15 8.22 7.19 1.01
CA ASP A 15 9.56 6.66 0.75
C ASP A 15 9.54 5.12 0.78
N LEU A 16 8.79 4.54 1.72
CA LEU A 16 8.51 3.10 1.73
C LEU A 16 7.80 2.66 0.44
N LEU A 17 6.76 3.38 0.00
CA LEU A 17 6.08 3.05 -1.26
C LEU A 17 7.01 3.12 -2.46
N LEU A 18 7.82 4.18 -2.56
CA LEU A 18 8.79 4.32 -3.64
C LEU A 18 9.81 3.17 -3.63
N HIS A 19 10.25 2.73 -2.45
CA HIS A 19 11.12 1.57 -2.30
C HIS A 19 10.45 0.28 -2.79
N LEU A 20 9.21 0.03 -2.37
CA LEU A 20 8.45 -1.16 -2.77
C LEU A 20 8.18 -1.19 -4.28
N VAL A 21 7.82 -0.04 -4.88
CA VAL A 21 7.64 0.08 -6.34
C VAL A 21 8.94 -0.18 -7.09
N LYS A 22 10.06 0.39 -6.63
CA LYS A 22 11.38 0.16 -7.23
C LYS A 22 11.83 -1.30 -7.15
N GLN A 23 11.50 -2.01 -6.07
CA GLN A 23 11.84 -3.43 -5.93
C GLN A 23 11.09 -4.33 -6.92
N GLN A 24 9.90 -3.95 -7.37
CA GLN A 24 9.11 -4.79 -8.27
C GLN A 24 9.63 -4.76 -9.72
N GLU A 25 10.57 -3.86 -10.07
CA GLU A 25 11.13 -3.71 -11.44
C GLU A 25 10.07 -3.61 -12.55
N VAL A 26 8.83 -3.22 -12.21
CA VAL A 26 7.72 -2.99 -13.15
C VAL A 26 7.63 -1.51 -13.48
N ASP A 27 7.15 -1.19 -14.68
CA ASP A 27 6.77 0.19 -15.03
C ASP A 27 5.75 0.70 -14.00
N ILE A 28 5.84 1.97 -13.58
CA ILE A 28 4.99 2.52 -12.51
C ILE A 28 3.49 2.42 -12.86
N HIS A 29 3.18 2.35 -14.15
CA HIS A 29 1.83 2.21 -14.68
C HIS A 29 1.29 0.77 -14.59
N ASP A 30 2.16 -0.22 -14.47
CA ASP A 30 1.83 -1.64 -14.39
C ASP A 30 1.86 -2.19 -12.95
N VAL A 31 2.10 -1.31 -11.97
CA VAL A 31 2.15 -1.68 -10.56
C VAL A 31 0.75 -2.07 -10.09
N ARG A 32 0.58 -3.35 -9.75
CA ARG A 32 -0.65 -3.83 -9.10
C ARG A 32 -0.73 -3.30 -7.68
N ILE A 33 -1.64 -2.37 -7.41
CA ILE A 33 -1.85 -1.76 -6.09
C ILE A 33 -2.09 -2.84 -5.02
N ALA A 34 -2.79 -3.91 -5.37
CA ALA A 34 -2.98 -5.05 -4.47
C ALA A 34 -1.66 -5.63 -3.94
N THR A 35 -0.66 -5.82 -4.81
CA THR A 35 0.66 -6.36 -4.44
C THR A 35 1.45 -5.37 -3.59
N VAL A 36 1.39 -4.07 -3.91
CA VAL A 36 2.06 -3.02 -3.11
C VAL A 36 1.45 -2.93 -1.73
N LEU A 37 0.13 -2.98 -1.60
CA LEU A 37 -0.55 -2.95 -0.30
C LEU A 37 -0.15 -4.14 0.57
N ASP A 38 -0.12 -5.35 0.00
CA ASP A 38 0.25 -6.55 0.77
C ASP A 38 1.69 -6.44 1.29
N GLN A 39 2.63 -5.92 0.48
CA GLN A 39 4.02 -5.67 0.89
C GLN A 39 4.15 -4.53 1.90
N TYR A 40 3.32 -3.49 1.75
CA TYR A 40 3.28 -2.34 2.64
C TYR A 40 2.85 -2.76 4.05
N LEU A 41 1.76 -3.54 4.16
CA LEU A 41 1.28 -4.08 5.43
C LEU A 41 2.31 -5.00 6.09
N ALA A 42 2.96 -5.88 5.31
CA ALA A 42 4.01 -6.75 5.82
C ALA A 42 5.21 -5.97 6.40
N HIS A 43 5.54 -4.81 5.82
CA HIS A 43 6.59 -3.94 6.39
C HIS A 43 6.08 -3.20 7.63
N LEU A 44 4.82 -2.77 7.64
CA LEU A 44 4.18 -2.09 8.77
C LEU A 44 4.19 -2.97 10.03
N ASP A 45 3.89 -4.26 9.90
CA ASP A 45 3.94 -5.23 11.00
C ASP A 45 5.35 -5.31 11.64
N VAL A 46 6.40 -5.19 10.81
CA VAL A 46 7.78 -5.20 11.29
C VAL A 46 8.17 -3.87 11.94
N LEU A 47 7.65 -2.74 11.42
CA LEU A 47 7.87 -1.41 12.00
C LEU A 47 7.15 -1.25 13.35
N GLU A 48 5.95 -1.83 13.49
CA GLU A 48 5.20 -1.87 14.75
C GLU A 48 5.95 -2.68 15.83
N ALA A 49 6.57 -3.81 15.44
CA ALA A 49 7.41 -4.60 16.33
C ALA A 49 8.70 -3.87 16.80
N LEU A 50 9.09 -2.77 16.13
CA LEU A 50 10.27 -1.97 16.44
C LEU A 50 9.97 -0.69 17.22
N ASP A 51 8.71 -0.45 17.60
CA ASP A 51 8.27 0.68 18.44
C ASP A 51 8.65 2.06 17.84
N LEU A 52 8.51 2.21 16.52
CA LEU A 52 8.73 3.49 15.84
C LEU A 52 7.61 4.48 16.21
N SER A 53 8.00 5.63 16.76
CA SER A 53 7.10 6.63 17.36
C SER A 53 6.13 7.34 16.40
N ASP A 54 6.21 7.11 15.09
CA ASP A 54 5.46 7.83 14.05
C ASP A 54 4.71 6.88 13.07
N LEU A 55 3.88 5.97 13.59
CA LEU A 55 3.06 5.08 12.75
C LEU A 55 1.77 5.73 12.21
N GLY A 56 1.35 6.89 12.73
CA GLY A 56 0.08 7.54 12.35
C GLY A 56 -0.06 7.76 10.84
N ASP A 57 0.98 8.32 10.21
CA ASP A 57 1.01 8.57 8.77
C ASP A 57 1.02 7.27 7.94
N PHE A 58 1.59 6.19 8.49
CA PHE A 58 1.58 4.88 7.84
C PHE A 58 0.18 4.26 7.84
N VAL A 59 -0.57 4.42 8.93
CA VAL A 59 -1.97 3.95 9.01
C VAL A 59 -2.86 4.71 8.03
N VAL A 60 -2.67 6.02 7.89
CA VAL A 60 -3.40 6.85 6.89
C VAL A 60 -3.09 6.38 5.47
N MET A 61 -1.84 6.03 5.18
CA MET A 61 -1.47 5.51 3.86
C MET A 61 -2.06 4.11 3.62
N ALA A 62 -2.00 3.22 4.62
CA ALA A 62 -2.59 1.88 4.54
C ALA A 62 -4.09 1.95 4.22
N SER A 63 -4.84 2.82 4.90
CA SER A 63 -6.27 2.99 4.65
C SER A 63 -6.56 3.55 3.25
N THR A 64 -5.73 4.49 2.77
CA THR A 64 -5.82 5.03 1.41
C THR A 64 -5.63 3.93 0.36
N LEU A 65 -4.62 3.07 0.52
CA LEU A 65 -4.36 1.96 -0.40
C LEU A 65 -5.47 0.90 -0.36
N MET A 66 -6.04 0.63 0.82
CA MET A 66 -7.21 -0.26 0.96
C MET A 66 -8.43 0.30 0.24
N GLU A 67 -8.69 1.62 0.34
CA GLU A 67 -9.78 2.28 -0.38
C GLU A 67 -9.62 2.13 -1.90
N ILE A 68 -8.40 2.34 -2.41
CA ILE A 68 -8.11 2.19 -3.83
C ILE A 68 -8.33 0.73 -4.28
N LYS A 69 -7.78 -0.24 -3.55
CA LYS A 69 -7.98 -1.68 -3.83
C LYS A 69 -9.46 -2.06 -3.81
N SER A 70 -10.22 -1.52 -2.85
CA SER A 70 -11.67 -1.75 -2.75
C SER A 70 -12.40 -1.23 -3.99
N ARG A 71 -12.11 0.00 -4.43
CA ARG A 71 -12.71 0.58 -5.64
C ARG A 71 -12.36 -0.20 -6.91
N GLU A 72 -11.12 -0.69 -7.04
CA GLU A 72 -10.71 -1.51 -8.19
C GLU A 72 -11.41 -2.87 -8.25
N LEU A 73 -11.79 -3.43 -7.09
CA LEU A 73 -12.47 -4.72 -7.00
C LEU A 73 -14.00 -4.61 -7.12
N LEU A 74 -14.56 -3.43 -6.87
CA LEU A 74 -15.99 -3.21 -7.05
C LEU A 74 -16.33 -3.29 -8.54
N PRO A 75 -17.38 -4.03 -8.92
CA PRO A 75 -17.91 -3.95 -10.27
C PRO A 75 -18.21 -2.48 -10.56
N ASN A 76 -17.81 -1.98 -11.73
CA ASN A 76 -18.31 -0.70 -12.21
C ASN A 76 -19.84 -0.84 -12.26
N GLU A 77 -20.56 -0.33 -11.26
CA GLU A 77 -21.93 0.09 -11.44
C GLU A 77 -21.85 1.21 -12.47
N ALA A 78 -21.83 0.83 -13.74
CA ALA A 78 -22.53 1.61 -14.75
C ALA A 78 -23.96 1.68 -14.20
N VAL A 79 -24.22 2.74 -13.45
CA VAL A 79 -25.57 3.16 -13.12
C VAL A 79 -26.22 3.35 -14.49
N GLU A 80 -26.88 2.31 -14.99
CA GLU A 80 -27.88 2.44 -16.03
C GLU A 80 -28.94 3.31 -15.39
N ILE A 81 -28.80 4.62 -15.59
CA ILE A 81 -29.89 5.55 -15.40
C ILE A 81 -30.93 5.08 -16.42
N GLU A 82 -31.92 4.29 -15.97
CA GLU A 82 -33.21 4.19 -16.65
C GLU A 82 -33.75 5.63 -16.77
N GLU A 83 -33.35 6.36 -17.82
CA GLU A 83 -34.11 6.38 -19.07
C GLU A 83 -35.62 6.08 -18.95
N GLU A 84 -36.34 6.47 -17.89
CA GLU A 84 -37.81 6.41 -17.90
C GLU A 84 -38.34 7.39 -18.96
N LEU A 85 -38.66 6.81 -20.12
CA LEU A 85 -39.36 7.40 -21.28
C LEU A 85 -40.76 7.94 -20.94
#